data_AF-A0A1E4SNR9-F1
#
_entry.id   AF-A0A1E4SNR9-F1
#
_cell.length_a   1.000
_cell.length_b   1.000
_cell.length_c   1.000
_cell.angle_alpha   90.00
_cell.angle_beta   90.00
_cell.angle_gamma   90.00
#
_symmetry.space_group_name_H-M   'P 1'
#
loop_
_entity.id
_entity.type
_entity.pdbx_description
1 polymer ?
#
loop_
_entity_poly.entity_id
_entity_poly.type
_entity_poly.pdbx_seq_one_letter_code
_entity_poly.pdbx_strand_id
1 'polypeptide(L)'
;MTKKNRKMSIPLDLDNCQTLEHLQPIPKSRSSSITSIETSDSDGSVKMKKMLIPPPIREFDELTSFESFIRDETWDNEFDYYHAHLSYYPPFIMKECHDNLDKIKPTMNKNSRKFRRQLQHHVKNHLLKDLERCCGYELNMEKIDTIETPDKIVWKFNDTSDHGFSKEEEDLYDRHWKLELEISCNNENPLVDVHYKSLPLIE
;
A
#
# COMPACT_ATOMS: atom_id res chain seq x y z
N MET A 1 27.05 -14.03 -27.39
CA MET A 1 26.82 -12.76 -26.67
C MET A 1 25.36 -12.35 -26.85
N THR A 2 24.49 -12.79 -25.95
CA THR A 2 23.05 -12.48 -25.98
C THR A 2 22.82 -11.19 -25.19
N LYS A 3 22.45 -10.11 -25.88
CA LYS A 3 22.02 -8.86 -25.24
C LYS A 3 20.72 -9.14 -24.48
N LYS A 4 20.75 -9.08 -23.15
CA LYS A 4 19.54 -9.04 -22.31
C LYS A 4 18.73 -7.81 -22.73
N ASN A 5 17.51 -8.03 -23.22
CA ASN A 5 16.52 -6.97 -23.37
C ASN A 5 16.30 -6.36 -21.99
N ARG A 6 16.77 -5.12 -21.77
CA ARG A 6 16.27 -4.26 -20.71
C ARG A 6 14.79 -4.06 -21.02
N LYS A 7 13.89 -4.70 -20.27
CA LYS A 7 12.52 -4.20 -20.16
C LYS A 7 12.67 -2.78 -19.64
N MET A 8 12.51 -1.80 -20.52
CA MET A 8 12.40 -0.41 -20.09
C MET A 8 10.98 -0.29 -19.58
N SER A 9 10.78 -0.45 -18.27
CA SER A 9 9.57 0.04 -17.63
C SER A 9 9.55 1.55 -17.89
N ILE A 10 8.51 1.99 -18.60
CA ILE A 10 8.32 3.42 -18.86
C ILE A 10 7.92 4.01 -17.51
N PRO A 11 8.70 4.95 -16.93
CA PRO A 11 8.37 5.53 -15.63
C PRO A 11 7.00 6.20 -15.71
N LEU A 12 6.20 6.02 -14.65
CA LEU A 12 4.90 6.68 -14.54
C LEU A 12 5.12 8.20 -14.47
N ASP A 13 4.31 8.96 -15.20
CA ASP A 13 4.34 10.41 -15.10
C ASP A 13 3.56 10.87 -13.86
N LEU A 14 4.25 10.83 -12.72
CA LEU A 14 3.70 11.20 -11.41
C LEU A 14 3.42 12.71 -11.27
N ASP A 15 3.92 13.54 -12.19
CA ASP A 15 3.72 14.98 -12.15
C ASP A 15 2.43 15.41 -12.87
N ASN A 16 1.82 14.51 -13.65
CA ASN A 16 0.53 14.71 -14.33
C ASN A 16 -0.58 13.78 -13.81
N CYS A 17 -0.44 13.24 -12.59
CA CYS A 17 -1.51 12.48 -11.96
C CYS A 17 -2.72 13.37 -11.64
N GLN A 18 -3.91 12.94 -12.07
CA GLN A 18 -5.15 13.65 -11.79
C GLN A 18 -5.51 13.53 -10.31
N THR A 19 -5.89 14.65 -9.70
CA THR A 19 -6.35 14.72 -8.31
C THR A 19 -7.82 14.32 -8.22
N LEU A 20 -8.16 13.56 -7.18
CA LEU A 20 -9.54 13.26 -6.82
C LEU A 20 -10.09 14.42 -5.99
N GLU A 21 -10.64 15.42 -6.67
CA GLU A 21 -11.16 16.63 -6.01
C GLU A 21 -12.50 16.38 -5.30
N HIS A 22 -13.28 15.40 -5.80
CA HIS A 22 -14.62 15.09 -5.30
C HIS A 22 -14.86 13.58 -5.23
N LEU A 23 -15.57 13.16 -4.18
CA LEU A 23 -16.01 11.79 -4.00
C LEU A 23 -17.12 11.45 -5.00
N GLN A 24 -17.20 10.17 -5.33
CA GLN A 24 -18.23 9.60 -6.17
C GLN A 24 -18.96 8.48 -5.41
N PRO A 25 -20.21 8.16 -5.80
CA PRO A 25 -20.97 7.05 -5.23
C PRO A 25 -20.20 5.73 -5.31
N ILE A 26 -20.41 4.86 -4.31
CA ILE A 26 -19.79 3.54 -4.26
C ILE A 26 -20.17 2.72 -5.51
N PRO A 27 -19.20 2.14 -6.23
CA PRO A 27 -19.47 1.27 -7.36
C PRO A 27 -20.30 0.04 -6.98
N LYS A 28 -21.20 -0.38 -7.89
CA LYS A 28 -22.06 -1.57 -7.69
C LYS A 28 -21.26 -2.87 -7.54
N SER A 29 -20.06 -2.94 -8.14
CA SER A 29 -19.11 -4.06 -7.97
C SER A 29 -18.76 -4.26 -6.49
N ARG A 30 -18.47 -3.16 -5.79
CA ARG A 30 -18.04 -3.12 -4.39
C ARG A 30 -19.12 -3.54 -3.41
N SER A 31 -20.39 -3.21 -3.67
CA SER A 31 -21.51 -3.62 -2.81
C SER A 31 -21.64 -5.15 -2.65
N SER A 32 -21.11 -5.93 -3.60
CA SER A 32 -21.16 -7.39 -3.59
C SER A 32 -20.18 -8.04 -2.59
N SER A 33 -19.20 -7.28 -2.08
CA SER A 33 -18.15 -7.79 -1.17
C SER A 33 -18.56 -7.79 0.31
N ILE A 34 -19.74 -7.28 0.65
CA ILE A 34 -20.26 -7.22 2.02
C ILE A 34 -20.94 -8.54 2.38
N THR A 35 -20.45 -9.23 3.41
CA THR A 35 -21.09 -10.43 3.96
C THR A 35 -21.72 -10.11 5.31
N SER A 36 -22.95 -10.57 5.55
CA SER A 36 -23.61 -10.42 6.86
C SER A 36 -23.41 -11.70 7.67
N ILE A 37 -22.79 -11.58 8.85
CA ILE A 37 -22.60 -12.71 9.76
C ILE A 37 -23.46 -12.49 11.00
N GLU A 38 -24.19 -13.52 11.40
CA GLU A 38 -24.93 -13.55 12.66
C GLU A 38 -23.96 -13.72 13.82
N THR A 39 -23.96 -12.77 14.75
CA THR A 39 -23.19 -12.84 16.00
C THR A 39 -24.15 -12.79 17.17
N SER A 40 -24.05 -13.77 18.07
CA SER A 40 -24.79 -13.80 19.33
C SER A 40 -24.00 -13.07 20.41
N ASP A 41 -24.57 -12.00 20.96
CA ASP A 41 -24.04 -11.34 22.15
C ASP A 41 -24.23 -12.25 23.39
N SER A 42 -23.49 -11.96 24.47
CA SER A 42 -23.56 -12.70 25.75
C SER A 42 -24.96 -12.76 26.36
N ASP A 43 -25.83 -11.83 25.98
CA ASP A 43 -27.20 -11.70 26.48
C ASP A 43 -28.21 -12.47 25.62
N GLY A 44 -27.75 -13.23 24.62
CA GLY A 44 -28.60 -14.04 23.73
C GLY A 44 -29.25 -13.27 22.57
N SER A 45 -28.94 -11.97 22.42
CA SER A 45 -29.37 -11.18 21.26
C SER A 45 -28.50 -11.47 20.04
N VAL A 46 -29.14 -11.75 18.90
CA VAL A 46 -28.46 -11.94 17.60
C VAL A 46 -28.34 -10.59 16.90
N LYS A 47 -27.10 -10.13 16.65
CA LYS A 47 -26.80 -8.97 15.80
C LYS A 47 -26.18 -9.44 14.49
N MET A 48 -26.72 -8.92 13.40
CA MET A 48 -26.11 -9.03 12.07
C MET A 48 -24.93 -8.07 12.00
N LYS A 49 -23.70 -8.58 12.04
CA LYS A 49 -22.50 -7.78 11.81
C LYS A 49 -22.13 -7.86 10.33
N LYS A 50 -22.17 -6.73 9.63
CA LYS A 50 -21.61 -6.63 8.28
C LYS A 50 -20.09 -6.76 8.41
N MET A 51 -19.52 -7.77 7.79
CA MET A 51 -18.07 -7.94 7.67
C MET A 51 -17.71 -7.91 6.20
N LEU A 52 -16.71 -7.12 5.85
CA LEU A 52 -16.11 -7.18 4.53
C LEU A 52 -15.10 -8.31 4.52
N ILE A 53 -15.21 -9.16 3.50
CA ILE A 53 -14.14 -10.08 3.16
C ILE A 53 -12.93 -9.22 2.78
N PRO A 54 -11.70 -9.54 3.22
CA PRO A 54 -10.52 -8.83 2.75
C PRO A 54 -10.42 -8.93 1.21
N PRO A 55 -10.08 -7.84 0.51
CA PRO A 55 -9.93 -7.89 -0.95
C PRO A 55 -8.82 -8.88 -1.33
N PRO A 56 -8.91 -9.53 -2.50
CA PRO A 56 -7.86 -10.42 -2.99
C PRO A 56 -6.55 -9.66 -3.15
N ILE A 57 -5.44 -10.32 -2.80
CA ILE A 57 -4.11 -9.74 -2.89
C ILE A 57 -3.68 -9.69 -4.36
N ARG A 58 -3.38 -8.49 -4.87
CA ARG A 58 -2.70 -8.32 -6.16
C ARG A 58 -1.19 -8.19 -5.92
N GLU A 59 -0.40 -9.08 -6.53
CA GLU A 59 1.05 -9.15 -6.36
C GLU A 59 1.80 -8.38 -7.46
N PHE A 60 2.85 -7.66 -7.06
CA PHE A 60 3.70 -6.85 -7.92
C PHE A 60 5.17 -7.05 -7.57
N ASP A 61 6.04 -6.99 -8.58
CA ASP A 61 7.49 -7.09 -8.47
C ASP A 61 8.22 -5.80 -8.89
N GLU A 62 7.51 -4.86 -9.51
CA GLU A 62 8.00 -3.57 -9.98
C GLU A 62 7.18 -2.40 -9.41
N LEU A 63 7.87 -1.36 -8.91
CA LEU A 63 7.26 -0.15 -8.37
C LEU A 63 6.29 0.51 -9.36
N THR A 64 6.68 0.61 -10.63
CA THR A 64 5.88 1.28 -11.66
C THR A 64 4.53 0.59 -11.89
N SER A 65 4.50 -0.74 -11.88
CA SER A 65 3.26 -1.52 -12.03
C SER A 65 2.35 -1.35 -10.81
N PHE A 66 2.94 -1.32 -9.62
CA PHE A 66 2.23 -1.08 -8.37
C PHE A 66 1.64 0.33 -8.28
N GLU A 67 2.41 1.36 -8.65
CA GLU A 67 1.97 2.76 -8.71
C GLU A 67 0.86 2.96 -9.75
N SER A 68 1.02 2.36 -10.94
CA SER A 68 -0.01 2.40 -11.98
C SER A 68 -1.31 1.80 -11.49
N PHE A 69 -1.24 0.64 -10.83
CA PHE A 69 -2.40 -0.03 -10.27
C PHE A 69 -3.17 0.87 -9.29
N ILE A 70 -2.48 1.51 -8.34
CA ILE A 70 -3.13 2.37 -7.34
C ILE A 70 -3.82 3.55 -8.00
N ARG A 71 -3.15 4.20 -8.97
CA ARG A 71 -3.74 5.30 -9.73
C ARG A 71 -4.98 4.86 -10.49
N ASP A 72 -4.89 3.72 -11.17
CA ASP A 72 -5.99 3.21 -11.98
C ASP A 72 -7.19 2.84 -11.10
N GLU A 73 -6.99 2.30 -9.89
CA GLU A 73 -8.08 2.05 -8.92
C GLU A 73 -8.74 3.34 -8.40
N THR A 74 -7.98 4.43 -8.24
CA THR A 74 -8.57 5.76 -8.01
C THR A 74 -9.45 6.19 -9.18
N TRP A 75 -8.97 6.03 -10.41
CA TRP A 75 -9.67 6.48 -11.61
C TRP A 75 -10.91 5.65 -11.93
N ASP A 76 -10.87 4.37 -11.61
CA ASP A 76 -11.99 3.43 -11.71
C ASP A 76 -12.95 3.54 -10.51
N ASN A 77 -12.70 4.48 -9.58
CA ASN A 77 -13.53 4.75 -8.42
C ASN A 77 -13.60 3.56 -7.43
N GLU A 78 -12.61 2.66 -7.42
CA GLU A 78 -12.50 1.47 -6.55
C GLU A 78 -11.44 1.63 -5.42
N PHE A 79 -10.94 2.86 -5.21
CA PHE A 79 -9.85 3.15 -4.28
C PHE A 79 -10.12 2.86 -2.80
N ASP A 80 -11.37 2.66 -2.38
CA ASP A 80 -11.74 2.39 -0.98
C ASP A 80 -11.67 0.90 -0.61
N TYR A 81 -11.33 0.02 -1.56
CA TYR A 81 -11.33 -1.43 -1.32
C TYR A 81 -10.37 -2.22 -2.23
N TYR A 82 -9.10 -2.34 -1.81
CA TYR A 82 -8.13 -3.20 -2.48
C TYR A 82 -6.99 -3.63 -1.55
N HIS A 83 -6.23 -4.65 -1.96
CA HIS A 83 -4.97 -5.06 -1.32
C HIS A 83 -3.91 -5.33 -2.38
N ALA A 84 -2.88 -4.49 -2.40
CA ALA A 84 -1.70 -4.67 -3.22
C ALA A 84 -0.51 -5.14 -2.37
N HIS A 85 0.27 -6.08 -2.89
CA HIS A 85 1.54 -6.53 -2.33
C HIS A 85 2.64 -6.31 -3.34
N LEU A 86 3.65 -5.52 -2.97
CA LEU A 86 4.84 -5.27 -3.77
C LEU A 86 6.04 -5.93 -3.09
N SER A 87 6.77 -6.79 -3.80
CA SER A 87 8.05 -7.36 -3.35
C SER A 87 9.15 -6.93 -4.31
N TYR A 88 10.05 -6.06 -3.87
CA TYR A 88 11.02 -5.43 -4.77
C TYR A 88 12.38 -5.19 -4.12
N TYR A 89 13.39 -4.95 -4.96
CA TYR A 89 14.68 -4.45 -4.53
C TYR A 89 14.68 -2.92 -4.51
N PRO A 90 14.94 -2.28 -3.36
CA PRO A 90 14.97 -0.83 -3.29
C PRO A 90 16.01 -0.21 -4.26
N PRO A 91 15.73 0.97 -4.85
CA PRO A 91 16.62 1.59 -5.84
C PRO A 91 18.06 1.81 -5.35
N PHE A 92 18.25 2.08 -4.06
CA PHE A 92 19.59 2.27 -3.49
C PHE A 92 20.43 0.99 -3.45
N ILE A 93 19.79 -0.19 -3.39
CA ILE A 93 20.45 -1.50 -3.48
C ILE A 93 20.85 -1.78 -4.92
N MET A 94 19.91 -1.60 -5.86
CA MET A 94 20.15 -1.78 -7.28
C MET A 94 21.30 -0.89 -7.77
N LYS A 95 21.35 0.36 -7.30
CA LYS A 95 22.43 1.30 -7.57
C LYS A 95 23.78 0.87 -6.98
N GLU A 96 23.82 0.37 -5.74
CA GLU A 96 25.07 -0.11 -5.12
C GLU A 96 25.62 -1.37 -5.83
N CYS A 97 24.73 -2.18 -6.43
CA CYS A 97 25.10 -3.43 -7.10
C CYS A 97 25.25 -3.29 -8.63
N HIS A 98 25.08 -2.09 -9.18
CA HIS A 98 25.08 -1.82 -10.64
C HIS A 98 24.10 -2.72 -11.41
N ASP A 99 22.87 -2.85 -10.90
CA ASP A 99 21.80 -3.70 -11.46
C ASP A 99 22.18 -5.20 -11.57
N ASN A 100 23.18 -5.64 -10.79
CA ASN A 100 23.60 -7.04 -10.75
C ASN A 100 23.32 -7.64 -9.37
N LEU A 101 22.29 -8.48 -9.28
CA LEU A 101 21.85 -9.13 -8.05
C LEU A 101 22.94 -10.03 -7.43
N ASP A 102 23.85 -10.59 -8.23
CA ASP A 102 24.95 -11.44 -7.74
C ASP A 102 25.98 -10.65 -6.91
N LYS A 103 25.97 -9.32 -7.02
CA LYS A 103 26.86 -8.42 -6.26
C LYS A 103 26.26 -7.93 -4.96
N ILE A 104 25.04 -8.36 -4.62
CA ILE A 104 24.41 -8.02 -3.35
C ILE A 104 25.27 -8.58 -2.21
N LYS A 105 25.70 -7.68 -1.32
CA LYS A 105 26.48 -8.09 -0.15
C LYS A 105 25.54 -8.78 0.85
N PRO A 106 25.96 -9.86 1.52
CA PRO A 106 25.17 -10.50 2.58
C PRO A 106 24.82 -9.57 3.74
N THR A 107 25.52 -8.44 3.89
CA THR A 107 25.24 -7.43 4.91
C THR A 107 24.17 -6.41 4.48
N MET A 108 23.62 -6.50 3.27
CA MET A 108 22.52 -5.66 2.80
C MET A 108 21.18 -6.28 3.21
N ASN A 109 20.86 -6.24 4.49
CA ASN A 109 19.62 -6.78 5.05
C ASN A 109 19.23 -6.00 6.32
N LYS A 110 18.19 -6.43 7.02
CA LYS A 110 17.69 -5.76 8.24
C LYS A 110 18.74 -5.56 9.33
N ASN A 111 19.76 -6.42 9.43
CA ASN A 111 20.77 -6.36 10.49
C ASN A 111 21.75 -5.19 10.26
N SER A 112 21.80 -4.64 9.04
CA SER A 112 22.61 -3.47 8.74
C SER A 112 21.89 -2.17 9.08
N ARG A 113 22.48 -1.40 9.99
CA ARG A 113 22.01 -0.05 10.34
C ARG A 113 22.02 0.89 9.13
N LYS A 114 22.98 0.73 8.20
CA LYS A 114 23.04 1.51 6.95
C LYS A 114 21.83 1.19 6.07
N PHE A 115 21.53 -0.10 5.89
CA PHE A 115 20.38 -0.57 5.11
C PHE A 115 19.07 -0.01 5.66
N ARG A 116 18.81 -0.21 6.96
CA ARG A 116 17.61 0.31 7.64
C ARG A 116 17.42 1.81 7.45
N ARG A 117 18.48 2.61 7.61
CA ARG A 117 18.42 4.06 7.45
C ARG A 117 18.11 4.46 6.01
N GLN A 118 18.74 3.81 5.04
CA GLN A 118 18.48 4.06 3.61
C GLN A 118 17.07 3.66 3.22
N LEU A 119 16.58 2.53 3.75
CA LEU A 119 15.21 2.08 3.53
C LEU A 119 14.19 3.06 4.11
N GLN A 120 14.34 3.49 5.36
CA GLN A 120 13.46 4.50 5.97
C GLN A 120 13.46 5.82 5.20
N HIS A 121 14.63 6.26 4.72
CA HIS A 121 14.73 7.43 3.85
C HIS A 121 13.97 7.22 2.54
N HIS A 122 14.13 6.05 1.91
CA HIS A 122 13.43 5.71 0.67
C HIS A 122 11.90 5.71 0.87
N VAL A 123 11.41 5.07 1.93
CA VAL A 123 9.99 5.02 2.26
C VAL A 123 9.41 6.43 2.43
N LYS A 124 10.06 7.26 3.24
CA LYS A 124 9.54 8.60 3.57
C LYS A 124 9.59 9.59 2.40
N ASN A 125 10.65 9.52 1.60
CA ASN A 125 10.91 10.56 0.59
C ASN A 125 10.52 10.17 -0.83
N HIS A 126 10.24 8.89 -1.07
CA HIS A 126 9.81 8.38 -2.37
C HIS A 126 8.49 7.63 -2.20
N LEU A 127 8.50 6.41 -1.66
CA LEU A 127 7.32 5.54 -1.64
C LEU A 127 6.04 6.23 -1.13
N LEU A 128 6.08 6.86 0.04
CA LEU A 128 4.89 7.54 0.59
C LEU A 128 4.42 8.73 -0.26
N LYS A 129 5.36 9.51 -0.82
CA LYS A 129 5.04 10.66 -1.67
C LYS A 129 4.52 10.24 -3.03
N ASP A 130 5.10 9.18 -3.59
CA ASP A 130 4.69 8.62 -4.87
C ASP A 130 3.29 7.99 -4.72
N LEU A 131 3.01 7.31 -3.60
CA LEU A 131 1.69 6.83 -3.24
C LEU A 131 0.65 7.94 -3.14
N GLU A 132 0.96 9.04 -2.45
CA GLU A 132 0.06 10.21 -2.31
C GLU A 132 -0.30 10.79 -3.68
N ARG A 133 0.70 10.94 -4.55
CA ARG A 133 0.49 11.39 -5.94
C ARG A 133 -0.35 10.40 -6.76
N CYS A 134 -0.14 9.10 -6.59
CA CYS A 134 -0.90 8.06 -7.30
C CYS A 134 -2.36 8.03 -6.84
N CYS A 135 -2.59 8.12 -5.53
CA CYS A 135 -3.93 8.12 -4.95
C CYS A 135 -4.74 9.34 -5.38
N GLY A 136 -4.07 10.49 -5.57
CA GLY A 136 -4.72 11.72 -6.02
C GLY A 136 -5.46 12.47 -4.91
N TYR A 137 -5.31 12.06 -3.65
CA TYR A 137 -5.87 12.68 -2.44
C TYR A 137 -4.83 12.71 -1.32
N GLU A 138 -5.10 13.47 -0.26
CA GLU A 138 -4.13 13.69 0.82
C GLU A 138 -3.92 12.40 1.63
N LEU A 139 -2.65 12.00 1.85
CA LEU A 139 -2.30 10.84 2.66
C LEU A 139 -1.61 11.25 3.96
N ASN A 140 -2.27 10.99 5.08
CA ASN A 140 -1.76 11.21 6.42
C ASN A 140 -1.32 9.89 7.06
N MET A 141 -0.28 9.28 6.46
CA MET A 141 0.28 8.00 6.90
C MET A 141 1.07 8.13 8.21
N GLU A 142 0.37 7.96 9.32
CA GLU A 142 0.97 7.94 10.65
C GLU A 142 1.63 6.60 10.94
N LYS A 143 2.86 6.65 11.46
CA LYS A 143 3.57 5.44 11.87
C LYS A 143 3.00 4.94 13.20
N ILE A 144 2.25 3.85 13.15
CA ILE A 144 1.60 3.29 14.33
C ILE A 144 2.46 2.30 15.11
N ASP A 145 3.34 1.54 14.44
CA ASP A 145 4.08 0.46 15.11
C ASP A 145 5.40 0.10 14.41
N THR A 146 6.29 -0.57 15.14
CA THR A 146 7.48 -1.24 14.60
C THR A 146 7.68 -2.56 15.31
N ILE A 147 7.50 -3.65 14.56
CA ILE A 147 7.68 -5.00 15.06
C ILE A 147 9.03 -5.50 14.57
N GLU A 148 9.99 -5.59 15.49
CA GLU A 148 11.30 -6.18 15.24
C GLU A 148 11.35 -7.60 15.81
N THR A 149 11.50 -8.56 14.92
CA THR A 149 11.72 -9.97 15.24
C THR A 149 13.15 -10.37 14.85
N PRO A 150 13.67 -11.52 15.32
CA PRO A 150 14.98 -12.02 14.90
C PRO A 150 15.14 -12.14 13.37
N ASP A 151 14.04 -12.40 12.65
CA ASP A 151 14.06 -12.69 11.22
C ASP A 151 13.63 -11.51 10.34
N LYS A 152 12.73 -10.65 10.83
CA LYS A 152 12.23 -9.49 10.07
C LYS A 152 11.99 -8.24 10.92
N ILE A 153 12.03 -7.08 10.26
CA ILE A 153 11.52 -5.83 10.80
C ILE A 153 10.30 -5.45 9.98
N VAL A 154 9.21 -5.09 10.64
CA VAL A 154 7.97 -4.60 10.02
C VAL A 154 7.67 -3.20 10.55
N TRP A 155 7.48 -2.25 9.66
CA TRP A 155 6.95 -0.92 9.96
C TRP A 155 5.50 -0.88 9.53
N LYS A 156 4.62 -0.46 10.43
CA LYS A 156 3.19 -0.30 10.15
C LYS A 156 2.84 1.18 10.15
N PHE A 157 2.11 1.58 9.12
CA PHE A 157 1.53 2.90 8.98
C PHE A 157 0.03 2.74 8.76
N ASN A 158 -0.73 3.68 9.29
CA ASN A 158 -2.17 3.73 9.14
C ASN A 158 -2.59 5.17 8.85
N ASP A 159 -3.58 5.31 7.99
CA ASP A 159 -4.25 6.57 7.73
C ASP A 159 -5.76 6.35 7.88
N THR A 160 -6.34 7.04 8.86
CA THR A 160 -7.77 7.07 9.15
C THR A 160 -8.29 8.50 9.13
N SER A 161 -7.59 9.39 8.44
CA SER A 161 -8.00 10.79 8.27
C SER A 161 -9.13 10.90 7.25
N ASP A 162 -9.66 12.11 7.08
CA ASP A 162 -10.70 12.42 6.09
C ASP A 162 -10.13 12.55 4.65
N HIS A 163 -8.85 12.16 4.45
CA HIS A 163 -8.11 12.15 3.16
C HIS A 163 -8.15 13.48 2.36
N GLY A 164 -8.40 14.59 3.05
CA GLY A 164 -8.55 15.93 2.46
C GLY A 164 -9.97 16.27 1.99
N PHE A 165 -10.94 15.38 2.18
CA PHE A 165 -12.35 15.60 1.86
C PHE A 165 -13.10 16.24 3.03
N SER A 166 -14.24 16.86 2.72
CA SER A 166 -15.12 17.42 3.75
C SER A 166 -16.06 16.34 4.28
N LYS A 167 -16.37 16.37 5.58
CA LYS A 167 -17.33 15.43 6.20
C LYS A 167 -18.70 15.44 5.53
N GLU A 168 -19.15 16.60 5.05
CA GLU A 168 -20.41 16.73 4.30
C GLU A 168 -20.42 15.88 3.03
N GLU A 169 -19.28 15.75 2.37
CA GLU A 169 -19.12 14.97 1.14
C GLU A 169 -18.95 13.48 1.43
N GLU A 170 -18.18 13.12 2.46
CA GLU A 170 -18.06 11.73 2.92
C GLU A 170 -19.42 11.16 3.36
N ASP A 171 -20.20 11.93 4.12
CA ASP A 171 -21.53 11.56 4.59
C ASP A 171 -22.56 11.51 3.45
N LEU A 172 -22.41 12.37 2.42
CA LEU A 172 -23.28 12.35 1.24
C LEU A 172 -23.17 11.03 0.46
N TYR A 173 -21.96 10.45 0.41
CA TYR A 173 -21.70 9.21 -0.32
C TYR A 173 -21.51 7.99 0.59
N ASP A 174 -21.62 8.15 1.91
CA ASP A 174 -21.38 7.13 2.94
C ASP A 174 -20.05 6.40 2.71
N ARG A 175 -19.00 7.19 2.44
CA ARG A 175 -17.71 6.67 1.95
C ARG A 175 -16.57 7.06 2.87
N HIS A 176 -16.41 6.24 3.91
CA HIS A 176 -15.32 6.33 4.87
C HIS A 176 -14.36 5.16 4.67
N TRP A 177 -13.06 5.40 4.60
CA TRP A 177 -12.06 4.33 4.48
C TRP A 177 -10.76 4.64 5.23
N LYS A 178 -10.02 3.57 5.49
CA LYS A 178 -8.68 3.62 6.06
C LYS A 178 -7.68 2.99 5.11
N LEU A 179 -6.44 3.45 5.22
CA LEU A 179 -5.33 2.88 4.49
C LEU A 179 -4.32 2.28 5.46
N GLU A 180 -3.96 1.02 5.24
CA GLU A 180 -2.94 0.32 6.00
C GLU A 180 -1.74 0.03 5.11
N LEU A 181 -0.56 0.49 5.53
CA LEU A 181 0.69 0.24 4.85
C LEU A 181 1.65 -0.52 5.78
N GLU A 182 2.02 -1.72 5.40
CA GLU A 182 3.02 -2.52 6.10
C GLU A 182 4.25 -2.70 5.22
N ILE A 183 5.41 -2.29 5.73
CA ILE A 183 6.69 -2.41 5.02
C ILE A 183 7.59 -3.32 5.83
N SER A 184 8.10 -4.38 5.22
CA SER A 184 8.97 -5.33 5.89
C SER A 184 10.25 -5.61 5.14
N CYS A 185 11.30 -5.92 5.91
CA CYS A 185 12.57 -6.41 5.39
C CYS A 185 13.08 -7.56 6.29
N ASN A 186 13.80 -8.50 5.69
CA ASN A 186 14.27 -9.71 6.35
C ASN A 186 15.80 -9.69 6.60
N ASN A 187 16.31 -10.72 7.27
CA ASN A 187 17.74 -10.93 7.58
C ASN A 187 18.53 -11.65 6.48
N GLU A 188 17.87 -12.21 5.47
CA GLU A 188 18.52 -13.07 4.48
C GLU A 188 18.93 -12.29 3.23
N ASN A 189 18.09 -11.35 2.79
CA ASN A 189 18.24 -10.64 1.54
C ASN A 189 17.76 -9.16 1.67
N PRO A 190 18.08 -8.31 0.67
CA PRO A 190 17.63 -6.91 0.66
C PRO A 190 16.22 -6.72 0.10
N LEU A 191 15.42 -7.77 -0.09
CA LEU A 191 14.05 -7.60 -0.56
C LEU A 191 13.23 -6.85 0.48
N VAL A 192 12.34 -6.01 -0.04
CA VAL A 192 11.39 -5.24 0.74
C VAL A 192 10.01 -5.62 0.27
N ASP A 193 9.20 -6.07 1.23
CA ASP A 193 7.79 -6.40 1.02
C ASP A 193 6.94 -5.23 1.51
N VAL A 194 6.03 -4.77 0.67
CA VAL A 194 5.10 -3.68 0.95
C VAL A 194 3.69 -4.23 0.77
N HIS A 195 2.91 -4.26 1.84
CA HIS A 195 1.47 -4.50 1.77
C HIS A 195 0.75 -3.18 1.90
N TYR A 196 -0.04 -2.83 0.90
CA TYR A 196 -0.85 -1.62 0.88
C TYR A 196 -2.32 -2.01 0.74
N LYS A 197 -3.13 -1.63 1.73
CA LYS A 197 -4.54 -2.01 1.82
C LYS A 197 -5.37 -0.76 1.96
N SER A 198 -6.43 -0.70 1.16
CA SER A 198 -7.52 0.23 1.37
C SER A 198 -8.75 -0.56 1.81
N LEU A 199 -9.30 -0.18 2.95
CA LEU A 199 -10.43 -0.87 3.56
C LEU A 199 -11.45 0.17 4.02
N PRO A 200 -12.74 0.02 3.71
CA PRO A 200 -13.73 0.96 4.16
C PRO A 200 -13.96 0.79 5.67
N LEU A 201 -14.27 1.90 6.32
CA LEU A 201 -14.68 1.94 7.72
C LEU A 201 -16.19 1.68 7.73
N ILE A 202 -16.58 0.48 8.15
CA ILE A 202 -17.98 0.20 8.44
C ILE A 202 -18.21 0.64 9.89
N GLU A 203 -18.87 1.79 10.06
CA GLU A 203 -19.51 2.16 11.33
C GLU A 203 -20.87 1.46 11.51
#